data_AF-A0A1Q9JIZ2-F1
#
_entry.id   AF-A0A1Q9JIZ2-F1
#
_cell.length_a   1.000
_cell.length_b   1.000
_cell.length_c   1.000
_cell.angle_alpha   90.00
_cell.angle_beta   90.00
_cell.angle_gamma   90.00
#
_symmetry.space_group_name_H-M   'P 1'
#
loop_
_entity.id
_entity.type
_entity.pdbx_description
1 polymer ?
#
loop_
_entity_poly.entity_id
_entity_poly.type
_entity_poly.pdbx_seq_one_letter_code
_entity_poly.pdbx_strand_id
1 'polypeptide(L)'
;MQKLYRKQGPDIYIHFKPLVLLLTAVALILLILIYANGVMTNQKQERLTMENLTQRQAVGLVLLDEEAELPGTKEARAVVDEYERKQEIKQQKWLAAQKKRVAAAKAAAKKKAEKKAREEERKKILQIAKANTRRTYSGTYNGAVLSRSAGTVMGPSGKETYYNLDMSTCVRIMRGMGFSASQYPYKVRSDGVKTLGGYVMCAANLSLRPRGSYIMTSLGVGIVVDTGGFASRNPTQLDICVNW
;
A
#
# COMPACT_ATOMS: atom_id res chain seq x y z
N MET A 1 14.52 74.49 -73.08
CA MET A 1 13.18 74.39 -72.43
C MET A 1 12.77 72.93 -72.33
N GLN A 2 12.41 72.52 -71.11
CA GLN A 2 11.55 71.40 -70.69
C GLN A 2 11.79 69.98 -71.21
N LYS A 3 12.26 69.09 -70.32
CA LYS A 3 11.93 67.64 -70.17
C LYS A 3 12.42 67.24 -68.76
N LEU A 4 11.78 66.43 -67.92
CA LEU A 4 10.53 65.66 -67.96
C LEU A 4 10.26 65.17 -66.53
N TYR A 5 8.99 65.26 -66.09
CA TYR A 5 8.46 64.59 -64.90
C TYR A 5 8.28 63.09 -65.18
N ARG A 6 8.60 62.21 -64.20
CA ARG A 6 7.83 60.97 -64.00
C ARG A 6 7.85 60.49 -62.54
N LYS A 7 6.64 60.31 -62.02
CA LYS A 7 6.24 59.73 -60.73
C LYS A 7 6.72 58.28 -60.58
N GLN A 8 7.12 57.90 -59.37
CA GLN A 8 6.89 56.58 -58.81
C GLN A 8 6.38 56.76 -57.37
N GLY A 9 5.13 56.38 -57.12
CA GLY A 9 4.54 56.40 -55.78
C GLY A 9 5.03 55.17 -54.98
N PRO A 10 5.17 55.27 -53.64
CA PRO A 10 5.59 54.15 -52.82
C PRO A 10 4.51 53.06 -52.77
N ASP A 11 4.97 51.83 -52.98
CA ASP A 11 4.21 50.62 -53.28
C ASP A 11 3.59 50.03 -51.99
N ILE A 12 2.37 50.46 -51.64
CA ILE A 12 1.60 50.00 -50.46
C ILE A 12 1.17 48.51 -50.60
N TYR A 13 1.38 47.89 -51.77
CA TYR A 13 0.88 46.56 -52.12
C TYR A 13 1.71 45.37 -51.60
N ILE A 14 2.91 45.59 -51.04
CA ILE A 14 3.85 44.50 -50.74
C ILE A 14 3.60 43.88 -49.35
N HIS A 15 3.09 44.64 -48.38
CA HIS A 15 2.85 44.14 -47.01
C HIS A 15 1.42 43.62 -46.74
N PHE A 16 0.44 43.92 -47.61
CA PHE A 16 -0.95 43.47 -47.42
C PHE A 16 -1.23 42.04 -47.92
N LYS A 17 -0.50 41.58 -48.95
CA LYS A 17 -0.69 40.26 -49.56
C LYS A 17 -0.50 39.07 -48.59
N PRO A 18 0.56 39.01 -47.76
CA PRO A 18 0.72 37.89 -46.83
C PRO A 18 -0.35 37.88 -45.72
N LEU A 19 -0.82 39.05 -45.28
CA LEU A 19 -1.86 39.16 -44.26
C LEU A 19 -3.23 38.68 -44.79
N VAL A 20 -3.58 39.08 -46.02
CA VAL A 20 -4.82 38.63 -46.66
C VAL A 20 -4.80 37.13 -46.95
N LEU A 21 -3.66 36.58 -47.39
CA LEU A 21 -3.47 35.13 -47.56
C LEU A 21 -3.59 34.35 -46.25
N LEU A 22 -3.07 34.89 -45.15
CA LEU A 22 -3.21 34.29 -43.83
C LEU A 22 -4.68 34.27 -43.38
N LEU A 23 -5.40 35.38 -43.56
CA LEU A 23 -6.81 35.50 -43.18
C LEU A 23 -7.71 34.58 -44.00
N THR A 24 -7.47 34.45 -45.31
CA THR A 24 -8.25 33.51 -46.16
C THR A 24 -7.93 32.05 -45.85
N ALA A 25 -6.67 31.72 -45.52
CA ALA A 25 -6.28 30.38 -45.09
C ALA A 25 -6.96 30.00 -43.75
N VAL A 26 -6.98 30.93 -42.78
CA VAL A 26 -7.67 30.71 -41.49
C VAL A 26 -9.18 30.54 -41.69
N ALA A 27 -9.79 31.35 -42.57
CA ALA A 27 -11.21 31.22 -42.88
C ALA A 27 -11.54 29.85 -43.53
N LEU A 28 -10.70 29.37 -44.45
CA LEU A 28 -10.86 28.04 -45.07
C LEU A 28 -10.72 26.92 -44.04
N ILE A 29 -9.76 27.01 -43.12
CA ILE A 29 -9.57 26.02 -42.04
C ILE A 29 -10.81 26.00 -41.12
N LEU A 30 -11.35 27.16 -40.74
CA LEU A 30 -12.56 27.23 -39.93
C LEU A 30 -13.78 26.64 -40.65
N LEU A 31 -13.91 26.87 -41.96
CA LEU A 31 -14.97 26.28 -42.79
C LEU A 31 -14.88 24.75 -42.84
N ILE A 32 -13.66 24.22 -42.98
CA ILE A 32 -13.41 22.77 -42.95
C ILE A 32 -13.74 22.18 -41.57
N LEU A 33 -13.39 22.87 -40.48
CA LEU A 33 -13.70 22.42 -39.12
C LEU A 33 -15.22 22.41 -38.85
N ILE A 34 -15.94 23.44 -39.32
CA ILE A 34 -17.40 23.50 -39.20
C ILE A 34 -18.04 22.38 -40.03
N TYR A 35 -17.57 22.15 -41.25
CA TYR A 35 -18.06 21.06 -42.11
C TYR A 35 -17.79 19.68 -41.47
N ALA A 36 -16.57 19.44 -40.99
CA ALA A 36 -16.20 18.18 -40.34
C ALA A 36 -17.03 17.93 -39.07
N ASN A 37 -17.25 18.96 -38.24
CA ASN A 37 -18.14 18.88 -37.10
C ASN A 37 -19.57 18.56 -37.52
N GLY A 38 -20.09 19.23 -38.57
CA GLY A 38 -21.42 18.98 -39.12
C GLY A 38 -21.61 17.54 -39.59
N VAL A 39 -20.65 17.00 -40.36
CA VAL A 39 -20.67 15.61 -40.84
C VAL A 39 -20.62 14.62 -39.67
N MET A 40 -19.78 14.87 -38.67
CA MET A 40 -19.70 14.02 -37.47
C MET A 40 -20.99 14.04 -36.64
N THR A 41 -21.65 15.21 -36.50
CA THR A 41 -22.97 15.26 -35.84
C THR A 41 -24.04 14.55 -36.65
N ASN A 42 -24.07 14.70 -37.98
CA ASN A 42 -25.05 14.02 -38.83
C ASN A 42 -24.87 12.50 -38.78
N GLN A 43 -23.64 11.99 -38.88
CA GLN A 43 -23.37 10.56 -38.73
C GLN A 43 -23.76 10.02 -37.34
N LYS A 44 -23.62 10.84 -36.30
CA LYS A 44 -24.05 10.47 -34.94
C LYS A 44 -25.58 10.46 -34.83
N GLN A 45 -26.27 11.42 -35.43
CA GLN A 45 -27.73 11.46 -35.49
C GLN A 45 -28.30 10.30 -36.33
N GLU A 46 -27.67 9.96 -37.44
CA GLU A 46 -28.00 8.79 -38.28
C GLU A 46 -27.83 7.48 -37.52
N ARG A 47 -26.72 7.31 -36.77
CA ARG A 47 -26.56 6.13 -35.90
C ARG A 47 -27.63 6.05 -34.82
N LEU A 48 -27.91 7.17 -34.14
CA LEU A 48 -28.94 7.21 -33.10
C LEU A 48 -30.34 6.96 -33.68
N THR A 49 -30.66 7.50 -34.85
CA THR A 49 -31.94 7.25 -35.52
C THR A 49 -32.04 5.80 -35.99
N MET A 50 -30.99 5.22 -36.56
CA MET A 50 -30.96 3.81 -36.95
C MET A 50 -31.05 2.85 -35.75
N GLU A 51 -30.36 3.14 -34.64
CA GLU A 51 -30.48 2.37 -33.39
C GLU A 51 -31.90 2.45 -32.83
N ASN A 52 -32.50 3.65 -32.79
CA ASN A 52 -33.89 3.84 -32.35
C ASN A 52 -34.91 3.17 -33.29
N LEU A 53 -34.69 3.21 -34.61
CA LEU A 53 -35.57 2.58 -35.60
C LEU A 53 -35.50 1.05 -35.46
N THR A 54 -34.29 0.51 -35.29
CA THR A 54 -34.06 -0.93 -35.05
C THR A 54 -34.71 -1.38 -33.76
N GLN A 55 -34.59 -0.59 -32.67
CA GLN A 55 -35.27 -0.89 -31.42
C GLN A 55 -36.80 -0.82 -31.56
N ARG A 56 -37.35 0.19 -32.25
CA ARG A 56 -38.80 0.29 -32.50
C ARG A 56 -39.34 -0.84 -33.37
N GLN A 57 -38.59 -1.24 -34.40
CA GLN A 57 -38.95 -2.37 -35.26
C GLN A 57 -38.89 -3.69 -34.48
N ALA A 58 -37.87 -3.88 -33.65
CA ALA A 58 -37.77 -5.04 -32.76
C ALA A 58 -38.92 -5.07 -31.74
N VAL A 59 -39.25 -3.94 -31.11
CA VAL A 59 -40.37 -3.83 -30.17
C VAL A 59 -41.71 -4.07 -30.87
N GLY A 60 -41.94 -3.49 -32.06
CA GLY A 60 -43.16 -3.72 -32.85
C GLY A 60 -43.33 -5.17 -33.31
N LEU A 61 -42.22 -5.86 -33.64
CA LEU A 61 -42.22 -7.27 -33.98
C LEU A 61 -42.50 -8.16 -32.75
N VAL A 62 -41.95 -7.79 -31.59
CA VAL A 62 -42.21 -8.48 -30.31
C VAL A 62 -43.66 -8.29 -29.85
N LEU A 63 -44.26 -7.10 -30.04
CA LEU A 63 -45.65 -6.83 -29.67
C LEU A 63 -46.66 -7.60 -30.54
N LEU A 64 -46.38 -7.78 -31.84
CA LEU A 64 -47.20 -8.61 -32.73
C LEU A 64 -47.20 -10.10 -32.31
N ASP A 65 -46.08 -10.60 -31.79
CA ASP A 65 -45.97 -11.95 -31.23
C ASP A 65 -46.58 -12.06 -29.82
N GLU A 66 -46.66 -10.96 -29.06
CA GLU A 66 -47.24 -10.92 -27.71
C GLU A 66 -48.78 -10.99 -27.75
N GLU A 67 -49.41 -10.42 -28.77
CA GLU A 67 -50.87 -10.47 -29.01
C GLU A 67 -51.36 -11.79 -29.61
N ALA A 68 -50.46 -12.59 -30.21
CA ALA A 68 -50.78 -13.92 -30.74
C ALA A 68 -50.33 -15.03 -29.77
N GLU A 69 -51.23 -15.49 -28.88
CA GLU A 69 -51.00 -16.66 -28.00
C GLU A 69 -50.94 -18.00 -28.76
N LEU A 70 -50.16 -18.09 -29.84
CA LEU A 70 -49.94 -19.34 -30.56
C LEU A 70 -49.02 -20.26 -29.75
N PRO A 71 -49.33 -21.57 -29.61
CA PRO A 71 -48.61 -22.48 -28.71
C PRO A 71 -47.09 -22.58 -28.96
N GLY A 72 -46.63 -22.34 -30.20
CA GLY A 72 -45.21 -22.33 -30.54
C GLY A 72 -44.41 -21.13 -29.99
N THR A 73 -45.05 -20.00 -29.65
CA THR A 73 -44.35 -18.82 -29.11
C THR A 73 -44.06 -18.96 -27.61
N LYS A 74 -44.90 -19.67 -26.86
CA LYS A 74 -44.68 -19.98 -25.43
C LYS A 74 -43.48 -20.90 -25.21
N GLU A 75 -43.33 -21.92 -26.06
CA GLU A 75 -42.19 -22.86 -26.01
C GLU A 75 -40.87 -22.18 -26.41
N ALA A 76 -40.89 -21.35 -27.45
CA ALA A 76 -39.72 -20.56 -27.88
C ALA A 76 -39.27 -19.56 -26.79
N ARG A 77 -40.20 -18.86 -26.12
CA ARG A 77 -39.90 -17.96 -24.99
C ARG A 77 -39.26 -18.71 -23.82
N ALA A 78 -39.78 -19.88 -23.46
CA ALA A 78 -39.21 -20.68 -22.37
C ALA A 78 -37.75 -21.09 -22.62
N VAL A 79 -37.40 -21.41 -23.87
CA VAL A 79 -36.03 -21.75 -24.28
C VAL A 79 -35.10 -20.53 -24.21
N VAL A 80 -35.57 -19.35 -24.64
CA VAL A 80 -34.82 -18.09 -24.55
C VAL A 80 -34.59 -17.69 -23.09
N ASP A 81 -35.63 -17.74 -22.25
CA ASP A 81 -35.53 -17.45 -20.80
C ASP A 81 -34.56 -18.40 -20.07
N GLU A 82 -34.51 -19.67 -20.47
CA GLU A 82 -33.54 -20.62 -19.92
C GLU A 82 -32.10 -20.29 -20.35
N TYR A 83 -31.91 -19.89 -21.61
CA TYR A 83 -30.61 -19.47 -22.12
C TYR A 83 -30.10 -18.20 -21.42
N GLU A 84 -30.96 -17.18 -21.28
CA GLU A 84 -30.62 -15.94 -20.58
C GLU A 84 -30.25 -16.20 -19.12
N ARG A 85 -31.05 -17.02 -18.40
CA ARG A 85 -30.71 -17.45 -17.02
C ARG A 85 -29.35 -18.16 -16.95
N LYS A 86 -29.02 -19.03 -17.90
CA LYS A 86 -27.70 -19.68 -17.96
C LYS A 86 -26.58 -18.66 -18.17
N GLN A 87 -26.78 -17.65 -19.02
CA GLN A 87 -25.81 -16.57 -19.23
C GLN A 87 -25.64 -15.70 -17.98
N GLU A 88 -26.74 -15.32 -17.33
CA GLU A 88 -26.70 -14.56 -16.07
C GLU A 88 -25.98 -15.32 -14.97
N ILE A 89 -26.28 -16.61 -14.78
CA ILE A 89 -25.60 -17.46 -13.79
C ILE A 89 -24.10 -17.54 -14.11
N LYS A 90 -23.74 -17.71 -15.38
CA LYS A 90 -22.34 -17.74 -15.83
C LYS A 90 -21.64 -16.41 -15.54
N GLN A 91 -22.30 -15.29 -15.81
CA GLN A 91 -21.77 -13.94 -15.58
C GLN A 91 -21.64 -13.64 -14.07
N GLN A 92 -22.63 -14.01 -13.26
CA GLN A 92 -22.57 -13.89 -11.80
C GLN A 92 -21.44 -14.73 -11.21
N LYS A 93 -21.27 -15.99 -11.66
CA LYS A 93 -20.16 -16.86 -11.25
C LYS A 93 -18.81 -16.25 -11.62
N TRP A 94 -18.68 -15.70 -12.82
CA TRP A 94 -17.46 -15.02 -13.27
C TRP A 94 -17.16 -13.78 -12.42
N LEU A 95 -18.16 -12.92 -12.17
CA LEU A 95 -18.02 -11.74 -11.31
C LEU A 95 -17.62 -12.12 -9.87
N ALA A 96 -18.24 -13.16 -9.31
CA ALA A 96 -17.90 -13.66 -7.97
C ALA A 96 -16.46 -14.18 -7.89
N ALA A 97 -16.03 -14.96 -8.89
CA ALA A 97 -14.65 -15.42 -9.00
C ALA A 97 -13.67 -14.24 -9.11
N GLN A 98 -14.00 -13.22 -9.90
CA GLN A 98 -13.16 -12.04 -10.08
C GLN A 98 -13.06 -11.20 -8.80
N LYS A 99 -14.17 -10.98 -8.09
CA LYS A 99 -14.19 -10.33 -6.77
C LYS A 99 -13.29 -11.08 -5.77
N LYS A 100 -13.36 -12.41 -5.75
CA LYS A 100 -12.50 -13.26 -4.89
C LYS A 100 -11.03 -13.11 -5.24
N ARG A 101 -10.66 -13.12 -6.53
CA ARG A 101 -9.27 -12.92 -6.99
C ARG A 101 -8.73 -11.56 -6.59
N VAL A 102 -9.50 -10.49 -6.80
CA VAL A 102 -9.11 -9.13 -6.42
C VAL A 102 -8.95 -9.01 -4.90
N ALA A 103 -9.87 -9.58 -4.11
CA ALA A 103 -9.77 -9.59 -2.65
C ALA A 103 -8.51 -10.34 -2.17
N ALA A 104 -8.23 -11.52 -2.75
CA ALA A 104 -7.02 -12.29 -2.42
C ALA A 104 -5.74 -11.54 -2.80
N ALA A 105 -5.69 -10.90 -3.97
CA ALA A 105 -4.56 -10.09 -4.41
C ALA A 105 -4.32 -8.88 -3.47
N LYS A 106 -5.38 -8.16 -3.08
CA LYS A 106 -5.29 -7.07 -2.10
C LYS A 106 -4.81 -7.56 -0.73
N ALA A 107 -5.31 -8.69 -0.25
CA ALA A 107 -4.86 -9.28 1.01
C ALA A 107 -3.38 -9.70 0.97
N ALA A 108 -2.92 -10.30 -0.13
CA ALA A 108 -1.52 -10.67 -0.32
C ALA A 108 -0.61 -9.43 -0.39
N ALA A 109 -1.02 -8.40 -1.12
CA ALA A 109 -0.29 -7.12 -1.20
C ALA A 109 -0.19 -6.45 0.17
N LYS A 110 -1.28 -6.41 0.95
CA LYS A 110 -1.29 -5.87 2.32
C LYS A 110 -0.32 -6.64 3.23
N LYS A 111 -0.35 -7.97 3.22
CA LYS A 111 0.58 -8.82 4.00
C LYS A 111 2.04 -8.57 3.62
N LYS A 112 2.34 -8.40 2.32
CA LYS A 112 3.70 -8.10 1.84
C LYS A 112 4.17 -6.72 2.31
N ALA A 113 3.30 -5.71 2.22
CA ALA A 113 3.59 -4.36 2.70
C ALA A 113 3.84 -4.34 4.22
N GLU A 114 3.00 -5.01 5.00
CA GLU A 114 3.14 -5.12 6.46
C GLU A 114 4.45 -5.83 6.85
N LYS A 115 4.81 -6.93 6.16
CA LYS A 115 6.07 -7.63 6.39
C LYS A 115 7.28 -6.72 6.12
N LYS A 116 7.25 -5.95 5.02
CA LYS A 116 8.32 -5.00 4.66
C LYS A 116 8.45 -3.90 5.72
N ALA A 117 7.34 -3.28 6.11
CA ALA A 117 7.33 -2.25 7.14
C ALA A 117 7.89 -2.76 8.48
N ARG A 118 7.51 -3.98 8.90
CA ARG A 118 8.03 -4.61 10.12
C ARG A 118 9.53 -4.90 10.04
N GLU A 119 10.04 -5.29 8.88
CA GLU A 119 11.48 -5.52 8.69
C GLU A 119 12.28 -4.22 8.79
N GLU A 120 11.78 -3.14 8.19
CA GLU A 120 12.38 -1.81 8.29
C GLU A 120 12.39 -1.29 9.73
N GLU A 121 11.29 -1.47 10.47
CA GLU A 121 11.21 -1.13 11.89
C GLU A 121 12.21 -1.93 12.72
N ARG A 122 12.33 -3.25 12.50
CA ARG A 122 13.33 -4.10 13.16
C ARG A 122 14.75 -3.64 12.87
N LYS A 123 15.07 -3.21 11.65
CA LYS A 123 16.38 -2.65 11.29
C LYS A 123 16.65 -1.35 12.04
N LYS A 124 15.67 -0.45 12.16
CA LYS A 124 15.78 0.78 12.95
C LYS A 124 16.03 0.47 14.43
N ILE A 125 15.26 -0.44 15.01
CA ILE A 125 15.42 -0.87 16.40
C ILE A 125 16.79 -1.52 16.63
N LEU A 126 17.28 -2.33 15.70
CA LEU A 126 18.63 -2.91 15.76
C LEU A 126 19.71 -1.81 15.77
N GLN A 127 19.57 -0.77 14.97
CA GLN A 127 20.53 0.35 14.97
C GLN A 127 20.48 1.13 16.28
N ILE A 128 19.28 1.39 16.81
CA ILE A 128 19.10 2.03 18.13
C ILE A 128 19.74 1.17 19.22
N ALA A 129 19.51 -0.14 19.20
CA ALA A 129 20.10 -1.08 20.16
C ALA A 129 21.62 -1.06 20.12
N LYS A 130 22.23 -1.09 18.92
CA LYS A 130 23.68 -0.99 18.75
C LYS A 130 24.21 0.35 19.24
N ALA A 131 23.53 1.46 18.96
CA ALA A 131 23.93 2.78 19.43
C ALA A 131 23.88 2.91 20.95
N ASN A 132 22.78 2.44 21.58
CA ASN A 132 22.63 2.42 23.03
C ASN A 132 23.67 1.51 23.71
N THR A 133 23.98 0.38 23.08
CA THR A 133 25.04 -0.53 23.53
C THR A 133 26.38 0.19 23.57
N ARG A 134 26.81 0.79 22.45
CA ARG A 134 28.07 1.53 22.36
C ARG A 134 28.16 2.73 23.31
N ARG A 135 27.02 3.39 23.60
CA ARG A 135 26.98 4.52 24.54
C ARG A 135 27.24 4.07 25.98
N THR A 136 26.83 2.85 26.33
CA THR A 136 26.78 2.38 27.72
C THR A 136 27.83 1.31 28.04
N TYR A 137 28.49 0.76 27.03
CA TYR A 137 29.52 -0.25 27.18
C TYR A 137 30.49 -0.24 25.98
N SER A 138 31.80 -0.32 26.26
CA SER A 138 32.89 -0.28 25.26
C SER A 138 33.74 -1.55 25.21
N GLY A 139 33.34 -2.62 25.91
CA GLY A 139 34.09 -3.87 25.93
C GLY A 139 33.90 -4.72 24.67
N THR A 140 34.72 -5.76 24.56
CA THR A 140 34.70 -6.70 23.42
C THR A 140 33.81 -7.89 23.71
N TYR A 141 32.96 -8.25 22.75
CA TYR A 141 32.11 -9.44 22.80
C TYR A 141 32.66 -10.53 21.87
N ASN A 142 32.88 -11.72 22.40
CA ASN A 142 33.47 -12.85 21.68
C ASN A 142 32.44 -13.81 21.05
N GLY A 143 31.14 -13.51 21.16
CA GLY A 143 30.09 -14.38 20.64
C GLY A 143 29.51 -15.40 21.64
N ALA A 144 29.93 -15.38 22.91
CA ALA A 144 29.39 -16.27 23.94
C ALA A 144 27.89 -16.02 24.19
N VAL A 145 27.07 -17.05 24.01
CA VAL A 145 25.61 -16.96 24.19
C VAL A 145 25.23 -17.42 25.60
N LEU A 146 24.45 -16.60 26.31
CA LEU A 146 23.94 -16.95 27.63
C LEU A 146 23.04 -18.19 27.55
N SER A 147 23.27 -19.15 28.45
CA SER A 147 22.49 -20.38 28.57
C SER A 147 22.35 -20.79 30.03
N ARG A 148 21.48 -21.76 30.30
CA ARG A 148 21.27 -22.31 31.65
C ARG A 148 22.55 -22.82 32.30
N SER A 149 23.36 -23.55 31.55
CA SER A 149 24.60 -24.12 32.06
C SER A 149 25.72 -23.08 32.18
N ALA A 150 25.72 -22.04 31.33
CA ALA A 150 26.76 -21.01 31.38
C ALA A 150 26.72 -20.18 32.67
N GLY A 151 25.54 -19.95 33.26
CA GLY A 151 25.39 -19.11 34.45
C GLY A 151 25.50 -17.61 34.13
N THR A 152 26.60 -17.23 33.48
CA THR A 152 26.93 -15.86 33.10
C THR A 152 27.80 -15.85 31.84
N VAL A 153 27.72 -14.78 31.06
CA VAL A 153 28.60 -14.52 29.93
C VAL A 153 29.01 -13.05 29.90
N MET A 154 30.09 -12.73 29.19
CA MET A 154 30.33 -11.36 28.74
C MET A 154 29.57 -11.16 27.44
N GLY A 155 28.46 -10.42 27.49
CA GLY A 155 27.61 -10.11 26.34
C GLY A 155 28.00 -8.82 25.62
N PRO A 156 27.28 -8.48 24.53
CA PRO A 156 27.52 -7.26 23.75
C PRO A 156 27.45 -5.96 24.56
N SER A 157 26.71 -5.97 25.66
CA SER A 157 26.41 -4.79 26.47
C SER A 157 26.95 -4.87 27.88
N GLY A 158 27.93 -5.73 28.13
CA GLY A 158 28.49 -6.00 29.46
C GLY A 158 28.17 -7.39 29.93
N LYS A 159 28.40 -7.65 31.22
CA LYS A 159 28.11 -8.95 31.83
C LYS A 159 26.62 -9.26 31.71
N GLU A 160 26.28 -10.48 31.33
CA GLU A 160 24.92 -10.99 31.30
C GLU A 160 24.78 -12.13 32.32
N THR A 161 23.70 -12.06 33.10
CA THR A 161 23.20 -13.12 33.97
C THR A 161 21.74 -13.39 33.62
N TYR A 162 21.07 -14.29 34.34
CA TYR A 162 19.64 -14.51 34.15
C TYR A 162 18.89 -14.62 35.48
N TYR A 163 17.58 -14.43 35.39
CA TYR A 163 16.64 -14.67 36.48
C TYR A 163 15.30 -15.17 35.95
N ASN A 164 14.60 -15.93 36.79
CA ASN A 164 13.27 -16.47 36.49
C ASN A 164 12.28 -15.98 37.55
N LEU A 165 11.76 -14.77 37.33
CA LEU A 165 10.69 -14.18 38.14
C LEU A 165 9.42 -14.01 37.30
N ASP A 166 8.28 -13.85 38.00
CA ASP A 166 7.03 -13.45 37.37
C ASP A 166 7.14 -12.01 36.85
N MET A 167 7.03 -11.86 35.54
CA MET A 167 7.18 -10.57 34.85
C MET A 167 5.86 -9.78 34.78
N SER A 168 4.77 -10.24 35.40
CA SER A 168 3.45 -9.58 35.34
C SER A 168 3.48 -8.11 35.74
N THR A 169 4.21 -7.76 36.80
CA THR A 169 4.37 -6.36 37.23
C THR A 169 5.14 -5.54 36.20
N CYS A 170 6.26 -6.05 35.68
CA CYS A 170 7.04 -5.35 34.66
C CYS A 170 6.22 -5.16 33.37
N VAL A 171 5.47 -6.19 32.93
CA VAL A 171 4.59 -6.09 31.77
C VAL A 171 3.54 -5.01 31.98
N ARG A 172 2.89 -4.98 33.16
CA ARG A 172 1.90 -3.93 33.51
C ARG A 172 2.50 -2.53 33.47
N ILE A 173 3.70 -2.34 34.01
CA ILE A 173 4.42 -1.05 33.94
C ILE A 173 4.68 -0.67 32.48
N MET A 174 5.19 -1.60 31.67
CA MET A 174 5.43 -1.35 30.25
C MET A 174 4.14 -1.02 29.49
N ARG A 175 2.99 -1.60 29.86
CA ARG A 175 1.68 -1.20 29.29
C ARG A 175 1.36 0.25 29.60
N GLY A 176 1.57 0.69 30.84
CA GLY A 176 1.41 2.09 31.25
C GLY A 176 2.33 3.06 30.48
N MET A 177 3.47 2.56 29.98
CA MET A 177 4.40 3.33 29.14
C MET A 177 4.07 3.29 27.63
N GLY A 178 2.94 2.72 27.23
CA GLY A 178 2.49 2.69 25.83
C GLY A 178 2.91 1.47 25.02
N PHE A 179 3.59 0.49 25.62
CA PHE A 179 3.87 -0.79 24.96
C PHE A 179 2.61 -1.64 24.97
N SER A 180 1.76 -1.53 23.95
CA SER A 180 0.46 -2.23 23.89
C SER A 180 0.60 -3.77 23.79
N ALA A 181 -0.41 -4.52 24.24
CA ALA A 181 -0.37 -5.99 24.15
C ALA A 181 -0.42 -6.52 22.70
N SER A 182 -1.04 -5.77 21.78
CA SER A 182 -1.13 -6.12 20.36
C SER A 182 0.22 -5.99 19.64
N GLN A 183 0.94 -4.88 19.87
CA GLN A 183 2.25 -4.64 19.25
C GLN A 183 3.38 -5.33 20.02
N TYR A 184 3.27 -5.38 21.34
CA TYR A 184 4.28 -5.91 22.25
C TYR A 184 3.76 -7.08 23.09
N PRO A 185 3.32 -8.21 22.49
CA PRO A 185 2.85 -9.34 23.28
C PRO A 185 3.98 -9.90 24.17
N TYR A 186 3.64 -10.29 25.40
CA TYR A 186 4.52 -11.06 26.27
C TYR A 186 4.52 -12.51 25.81
N LYS A 187 5.70 -13.11 25.64
CA LYS A 187 5.87 -14.51 25.22
C LYS A 187 7.12 -15.12 25.81
N VAL A 188 7.10 -16.42 26.06
CA VAL A 188 8.30 -17.22 26.30
C VAL A 188 8.70 -17.88 24.98
N ARG A 189 9.95 -17.68 24.56
CA ARG A 189 10.53 -18.35 23.38
C ARG A 189 10.76 -19.84 23.66
N SER A 190 11.01 -20.62 22.60
CA SER A 190 11.31 -22.06 22.72
C SER A 190 12.58 -22.36 23.53
N ASP A 191 13.51 -21.42 23.62
CA ASP A 191 14.73 -21.49 24.45
C ASP A 191 14.53 -20.97 25.88
N GLY A 192 13.28 -20.71 26.28
CA GLY A 192 12.91 -20.25 27.61
C GLY A 192 13.11 -18.75 27.86
N VAL A 193 13.61 -17.98 26.89
CA VAL A 193 13.78 -16.53 27.06
C VAL A 193 12.43 -15.82 27.06
N LYS A 194 12.15 -14.99 28.07
CA LYS A 194 10.94 -14.17 28.14
C LYS A 194 11.13 -12.92 27.25
N THR A 195 10.11 -12.60 26.48
CA THR A 195 10.15 -11.53 25.47
C THR A 195 8.93 -10.62 25.55
N LEU A 196 9.12 -9.37 25.15
CA LEU A 196 8.07 -8.37 24.98
C LEU A 196 8.15 -7.80 23.56
N GLY A 197 7.13 -8.03 22.73
CA GLY A 197 7.19 -7.67 21.30
C GLY A 197 8.18 -8.49 20.48
N GLY A 198 8.66 -9.60 21.03
CA GLY A 198 9.72 -10.42 20.45
C GLY A 198 11.13 -9.89 20.71
N TYR A 199 11.30 -8.91 21.60
CA TYR A 199 12.58 -8.46 22.13
C TYR A 199 12.86 -9.12 23.47
N VAL A 200 14.12 -9.46 23.74
CA VAL A 200 14.55 -10.11 24.99
C VAL A 200 14.27 -9.19 26.16
N MET A 201 13.50 -9.62 27.15
CA MET A 201 13.29 -8.81 28.34
C MET A 201 14.53 -8.87 29.23
N CYS A 202 14.97 -7.72 29.73
CA CYS A 202 16.08 -7.66 30.67
C CYS A 202 15.89 -6.60 31.75
N ALA A 203 16.56 -6.83 32.88
CA ALA A 203 16.81 -5.82 33.90
C ALA A 203 18.13 -5.11 33.61
N ALA A 204 18.19 -3.80 33.90
CA ALA A 204 19.38 -2.99 33.74
C ALA A 204 19.44 -1.86 34.78
N ASN A 205 20.59 -1.19 34.88
CA ASN A 205 20.66 0.09 35.58
C ASN A 205 19.85 1.15 34.81
N LEU A 206 18.77 1.65 35.41
CA LEU A 206 17.83 2.57 34.73
C LEU A 206 18.37 3.98 34.51
N SER A 207 19.36 4.41 35.29
CA SER A 207 20.04 5.70 35.06
C SER A 207 20.91 5.65 33.80
N LEU A 208 21.43 4.46 33.47
CA LEU A 208 22.23 4.24 32.27
C LEU A 208 21.38 3.80 31.06
N ARG A 209 20.38 2.96 31.31
CA ARG A 209 19.53 2.30 30.31
C ARG A 209 18.07 2.35 30.80
N PRO A 210 17.35 3.46 30.53
CA PRO A 210 15.96 3.61 30.97
C PRO A 210 15.03 2.53 30.43
N ARG A 211 13.92 2.27 31.13
CA ARG A 211 12.88 1.34 30.66
C ARG A 211 12.41 1.67 29.25
N GLY A 212 12.19 0.65 28.43
CA GLY A 212 11.85 0.77 27.02
C GLY A 212 13.05 0.94 26.09
N SER A 213 14.26 1.14 26.62
CA SER A 213 15.46 1.20 25.79
C SER A 213 15.73 -0.14 25.12
N TYR A 214 16.07 -0.09 23.83
CA TYR A 214 16.60 -1.26 23.12
C TYR A 214 18.10 -1.37 23.32
N ILE A 215 18.59 -2.59 23.50
CA ILE A 215 20.02 -2.85 23.70
C ILE A 215 20.41 -4.22 23.14
N MET A 216 21.68 -4.42 22.78
CA MET A 216 22.16 -5.72 22.30
C MET A 216 22.36 -6.68 23.47
N THR A 217 21.89 -7.92 23.33
CA THR A 217 22.18 -9.02 24.26
C THR A 217 22.77 -10.19 23.50
N SER A 218 23.38 -11.15 24.20
CA SER A 218 23.85 -12.39 23.57
C SER A 218 22.72 -13.24 22.95
N LEU A 219 21.46 -13.01 23.37
CA LEU A 219 20.25 -13.73 22.93
C LEU A 219 19.40 -12.96 21.89
N GLY A 220 19.89 -11.80 21.43
CA GLY A 220 19.23 -10.94 20.44
C GLY A 220 19.04 -9.50 20.93
N VAL A 221 18.19 -8.72 20.25
CA VAL A 221 17.86 -7.36 20.71
C VAL A 221 16.99 -7.46 21.96
N GLY A 222 17.47 -6.86 23.05
CA GLY A 222 16.77 -6.72 24.31
C GLY A 222 16.00 -5.42 24.44
N ILE A 223 15.00 -5.44 25.32
CA ILE A 223 14.23 -4.30 25.79
C ILE A 223 14.32 -4.26 27.31
N VAL A 224 14.74 -3.11 27.84
CA VAL A 224 14.83 -2.93 29.30
C VAL A 224 13.43 -2.78 29.87
N VAL A 225 13.07 -3.67 30.79
CA VAL A 225 11.75 -3.68 31.43
C VAL A 225 11.84 -3.55 32.95
N ASP A 226 13.01 -3.84 33.52
CA ASP A 226 13.18 -4.02 34.95
C ASP A 226 14.54 -3.49 35.45
N THR A 227 14.76 -3.57 36.76
CA THR A 227 16.01 -3.24 37.44
C THR A 227 16.21 -4.17 38.62
N GLY A 228 17.41 -4.19 39.20
CA GLY A 228 17.70 -4.99 40.38
C GLY A 228 18.90 -4.47 41.15
N GLY A 229 19.13 -5.02 42.35
CA GLY A 229 20.24 -4.62 43.22
C GLY A 229 21.64 -4.96 42.69
N PHE A 230 21.76 -5.63 41.54
CA PHE A 230 23.05 -5.77 40.85
C PHE A 230 23.48 -4.44 40.21
N ALA A 231 22.53 -3.57 39.85
CA ALA A 231 22.78 -2.35 39.08
C ALA A 231 23.65 -1.33 39.82
N SER A 232 23.69 -1.38 41.15
CA SER A 232 24.57 -0.56 42.00
C SER A 232 26.01 -1.08 42.01
N ARG A 233 26.22 -2.38 41.80
CA ARG A 233 27.54 -3.05 41.85
C ARG A 233 28.16 -3.19 40.47
N ASN A 234 27.36 -3.46 39.46
CA ASN A 234 27.78 -3.50 38.06
C ASN A 234 26.75 -2.76 37.19
N PRO A 235 26.92 -1.45 36.99
CA PRO A 235 25.95 -0.62 36.25
C PRO A 235 25.73 -1.03 34.80
N THR A 236 26.70 -1.73 34.20
CA THR A 236 26.61 -2.20 32.80
C THR A 236 26.06 -3.61 32.67
N GLN A 237 25.89 -4.34 33.78
CA GLN A 237 25.34 -5.70 33.74
C GLN A 237 23.88 -5.68 33.24
N LEU A 238 23.52 -6.76 32.56
CA LEU A 238 22.14 -7.08 32.24
C LEU A 238 21.77 -8.38 32.95
N ASP A 239 20.54 -8.44 33.46
CA ASP A 239 19.96 -9.68 33.95
C ASP A 239 18.83 -10.07 33.00
N ILE A 240 18.94 -11.22 32.33
CA ILE A 240 18.01 -11.64 31.28
C ILE A 240 16.83 -12.40 31.89
N CYS A 241 15.62 -12.04 31.49
CA CYS A 241 14.41 -12.71 31.97
C CYS A 241 14.23 -14.06 31.24
N VAL A 242 14.25 -15.17 31.98
CA VAL A 242 14.16 -16.53 31.43
C VAL A 242 13.17 -17.39 32.21
N ASN A 243 12.80 -18.56 31.65
CA ASN A 243 11.84 -19.50 32.22
C ASN A 243 12.45 -20.85 32.63
N TRP A 244 13.78 -20.92 32.68
CA TRP A 244 14.53 -22.09 33.13
C TRP A 244 15.16 -21.83 34.48
#